data_AF-A0A2D9PRL6-F1
#
_entry.id   AF-A0A2D9PRL6-F1
#
_cell.length_a   1.000
_cell.length_b   1.000
_cell.length_c   1.000
_cell.angle_alpha   90.00
_cell.angle_beta   90.00
_cell.angle_gamma   90.00
#
_symmetry.space_group_name_H-M   'P 1'
#
loop_
_entity.id
_entity.type
_entity.pdbx_description
1 polymer ?
#
loop_
_entity_poly.entity_id
_entity_poly.type
_entity_poly.pdbx_seq_one_letter_code
_entity_poly.pdbx_strand_id
1 'polypeptide(L)'
;MERDIRSLGALFSFCLFGRDATAVTELELRQLDNTWDDEQKASCNITALKTSVLRMIRAGFAGGYQDMQTVVIDLWELGIVSFPHNK
;
A
#
# COMPACT_ATOMS: atom_id res chain seq x y z
N MET A 1 13.39 3.29 -8.07
CA MET A 1 11.96 3.62 -8.20
C MET A 1 11.10 2.51 -7.61
N GLU A 2 11.07 1.31 -8.17
CA GLU A 2 10.25 0.18 -7.68
C GLU A 2 10.61 -0.21 -6.25
N ARG A 3 11.92 -0.21 -5.92
CA ARG A 3 12.41 -0.41 -4.55
C ARG A 3 11.83 0.62 -3.58
N ASP A 4 11.77 1.89 -3.98
CA ASP A 4 11.28 2.99 -3.13
C ASP A 4 9.78 2.86 -2.88
N ILE A 5 9.01 2.46 -3.91
CA ILE A 5 7.58 2.15 -3.79
C ILE A 5 7.35 0.97 -2.85
N ARG A 6 8.15 -0.11 -2.97
CA ARG A 6 8.07 -1.25 -2.04
C ARG A 6 8.38 -0.84 -0.60
N SER A 7 9.40 -0.02 -0.39
CA SER A 7 9.73 0.53 0.93
C SER A 7 8.60 1.39 1.50
N LEU A 8 7.93 2.19 0.66
CA LEU A 8 6.75 2.96 1.07
C LEU A 8 5.58 2.04 1.47
N GLY A 9 5.31 0.98 0.68
CA GLY A 9 4.32 -0.04 1.03
C GLY A 9 4.62 -0.72 2.37
N ALA A 10 5.88 -1.03 2.63
CA ALA A 10 6.30 -1.61 3.91
C ALA A 10 6.10 -0.64 5.08
N LEU A 11 6.38 0.65 4.89
CA LEU A 11 6.12 1.69 5.89
C LEU A 11 4.63 1.81 6.20
N PHE A 12 3.76 1.84 5.18
CA PHE A 12 2.30 1.86 5.40
C PHE A 12 1.83 0.61 6.17
N SER A 13 2.33 -0.57 5.80
CA SER A 13 2.01 -1.82 6.51
C SER A 13 2.42 -1.74 8.00
N PHE A 14 3.61 -1.21 8.28
CA PHE A 14 4.08 -1.00 9.65
C PHE A 14 3.21 0.01 10.40
N CYS A 15 2.89 1.16 9.81
CA CYS A 15 2.07 2.18 10.46
C CYS A 15 0.64 1.71 10.76
N LEU A 16 0.05 0.92 9.87
CA LEU A 16 -1.33 0.44 10.03
C LEU A 16 -1.45 -0.77 10.97
N PHE A 17 -0.43 -1.62 11.02
CA PHE A 17 -0.55 -2.95 11.66
C PHE A 17 0.60 -3.31 12.61
N GLY A 18 1.61 -2.45 12.75
CA GLY A 18 2.81 -2.73 13.54
C GLY A 18 3.70 -3.85 12.97
N ARG A 19 3.50 -4.23 11.70
CA ARG A 19 4.25 -5.31 11.04
C ARG A 19 5.29 -4.75 10.08
N ASP A 20 6.55 -5.15 10.26
CA ASP A 20 7.61 -4.83 9.32
C ASP A 20 7.48 -5.71 8.06
N ALA A 21 7.09 -5.11 6.94
CA ALA A 21 6.96 -5.80 5.66
C ALA A 21 8.19 -5.61 4.75
N THR A 22 9.29 -5.04 5.24
CA THR A 22 10.50 -4.78 4.43
C THR A 22 11.20 -6.05 3.94
N ALA A 23 11.00 -7.17 4.63
CA ALA A 23 11.61 -8.47 4.32
C ALA A 23 10.68 -9.45 3.57
N VAL A 24 9.43 -9.06 3.28
CA VAL A 24 8.39 -9.98 2.79
C VAL A 24 8.73 -10.45 1.38
N THR A 25 9.09 -11.72 1.27
CA THR A 25 9.34 -12.40 0.00
C THR A 25 8.04 -12.61 -0.77
N GLU A 26 8.11 -12.78 -2.11
CA GLU A 26 6.93 -12.95 -2.98
C GLU A 26 5.96 -14.07 -2.51
N LEU A 27 6.51 -15.07 -1.81
CA LEU A 27 5.76 -16.19 -1.23
C LEU A 27 4.92 -15.78 0.00
N GLU A 28 5.41 -14.87 0.82
CA GLU A 28 4.73 -14.35 2.02
C GLU A 28 3.66 -13.30 1.65
N LEU A 29 3.79 -12.64 0.48
CA LEU A 29 2.75 -11.76 -0.06
C LEU A 29 1.42 -12.49 -0.31
N ARG A 30 1.47 -13.77 -0.71
CA ARG A 30 0.25 -14.59 -0.87
C ARG A 30 -0.39 -14.97 0.46
N GLN A 31 0.37 -14.96 1.55
CA GLN A 31 -0.16 -15.23 2.90
C GLN A 31 -0.76 -13.97 3.54
N LEU A 32 -0.28 -12.78 3.14
CA LEU A 32 -0.86 -11.50 3.55
C LEU A 32 -2.28 -11.32 3.00
N ASP A 33 -2.54 -11.75 1.75
CA ASP A 33 -3.90 -11.78 1.17
C ASP A 33 -4.86 -12.68 1.98
N ASN A 34 -4.38 -13.80 2.52
CA ASN A 34 -5.19 -14.80 3.22
C ASN A 34 -5.35 -14.56 4.73
N THR A 35 -4.54 -13.71 5.34
CA THR A 35 -4.68 -13.29 6.75
C THR A 35 -5.43 -11.97 6.90
N TRP A 36 -5.91 -11.44 5.79
CA TRP A 36 -6.57 -10.15 5.68
C TRP A 36 -8.03 -10.15 6.16
N ASP A 37 -8.58 -11.33 6.51
CA ASP A 37 -10.00 -11.56 6.70
C ASP A 37 -10.55 -10.99 8.03
N ASP A 38 -11.20 -9.82 7.89
CA ASP A 38 -12.51 -9.42 8.41
C ASP A 38 -12.91 -9.72 9.87
N GLU A 39 -12.30 -9.01 10.83
CA GLU A 39 -13.00 -8.69 12.09
C GLU A 39 -13.35 -7.21 12.27
N GLN A 40 -12.89 -6.34 11.36
CA GLN A 40 -13.28 -4.94 11.40
C GLN A 40 -14.04 -4.59 10.13
N LYS A 41 -15.33 -4.34 10.32
CA LYS A 41 -16.28 -3.68 9.42
C LYS A 41 -15.73 -2.26 9.09
N ALA A 42 -14.63 -2.22 8.38
CA ALA A 42 -13.81 -1.03 8.19
C ALA A 42 -14.38 -0.24 7.01
N SER A 43 -14.36 1.09 7.14
CA SER A 43 -14.88 1.99 6.11
C SER A 43 -14.24 1.72 4.74
N CYS A 44 -14.96 2.02 3.65
CA CYS A 44 -14.50 1.85 2.26
C CYS A 44 -13.03 2.30 2.05
N ASN A 45 -12.63 3.39 2.71
CA ASN A 45 -11.29 3.97 2.60
C ASN A 45 -10.19 3.06 3.18
N ILE A 46 -10.49 2.28 4.22
CA ILE A 46 -9.54 1.32 4.78
C ILE A 46 -9.31 0.20 3.76
N THR A 47 -10.36 -0.41 3.22
CA THR A 47 -10.20 -1.46 2.19
C THR A 47 -9.40 -0.97 0.98
N ALA A 48 -9.69 0.24 0.49
CA ALA A 48 -8.97 0.81 -0.65
C ALA A 48 -7.49 1.12 -0.32
N LEU A 49 -7.20 1.68 0.85
CA LEU A 49 -5.82 1.89 1.31
C LEU A 49 -5.05 0.57 1.38
N LYS A 50 -5.68 -0.47 1.92
CA LYS A 50 -5.08 -1.80 2.04
C LYS A 50 -4.73 -2.37 0.66
N THR A 51 -5.62 -2.22 -0.32
CA THR A 51 -5.33 -2.57 -1.73
C THR A 51 -4.14 -1.77 -2.26
N SER A 52 -4.07 -0.46 -2.02
CA SER A 52 -2.92 0.35 -2.43
C SER A 52 -1.61 -0.14 -1.79
N VAL A 53 -1.61 -0.48 -0.50
CA VAL A 53 -0.43 -1.03 0.18
C VAL A 53 0.04 -2.33 -0.47
N LEU A 54 -0.86 -3.26 -0.78
CA LEU A 54 -0.52 -4.50 -1.47
C LEU A 54 0.09 -4.25 -2.85
N ARG A 55 -0.48 -3.30 -3.61
CA ARG A 55 0.05 -2.88 -4.91
C ARG A 55 1.42 -2.23 -4.80
N MET A 56 1.70 -1.48 -3.72
CA MET A 56 3.02 -0.92 -3.46
C MET A 56 4.07 -1.99 -3.19
N ILE A 57 3.75 -2.98 -2.34
CA ILE A 57 4.68 -4.07 -2.03
C ILE A 57 4.97 -4.93 -3.28
N ARG A 58 4.00 -5.04 -4.20
CA ARG A 58 4.16 -5.73 -5.49
C ARG A 58 4.83 -4.88 -6.59
N ALA A 59 5.32 -3.67 -6.30
CA ALA A 59 5.89 -2.82 -7.35
C ALA A 59 7.03 -3.53 -8.10
N GLY A 60 7.00 -3.47 -9.44
CA GLY A 60 7.89 -4.24 -10.33
C GLY A 60 7.40 -5.66 -10.66
N PHE A 61 6.25 -6.09 -10.14
CA PHE A 61 5.60 -7.37 -10.45
C PHE A 61 4.18 -7.14 -10.98
N ALA A 62 3.56 -8.20 -11.51
CA ALA A 62 2.18 -8.17 -11.98
C ALA A 62 1.21 -7.73 -10.87
N GLY A 63 0.35 -6.77 -11.18
CA GLY A 63 -0.62 -6.17 -10.25
C GLY A 63 -0.05 -5.09 -9.32
N GLY A 64 1.27 -4.86 -9.34
CA GLY A 64 1.89 -3.78 -8.57
C GLY A 64 1.96 -2.45 -9.31
N TYR A 65 2.27 -1.38 -8.58
CA TYR A 65 2.55 -0.08 -9.20
C TYR A 65 3.82 -0.12 -10.05
N GLN A 66 3.78 0.62 -11.15
CA GLN A 66 4.91 0.72 -12.10
C GLN A 66 5.70 2.02 -11.92
N ASP A 67 5.09 3.03 -11.28
CA ASP A 67 5.67 4.35 -11.08
C ASP A 67 5.12 5.01 -9.81
N MET A 68 5.86 5.99 -9.30
CA MET A 68 5.50 6.72 -8.07
C MET A 68 4.36 7.73 -8.29
N GLN A 69 4.15 8.19 -9.53
CA GLN A 69 3.11 9.17 -9.82
C GLN A 69 1.72 8.55 -9.61
N THR A 70 1.50 7.34 -10.10
CA THR A 70 0.27 6.58 -9.89
C THR A 70 0.04 6.29 -8.40
N VAL A 71 1.09 5.97 -7.64
CA VAL A 71 0.99 5.81 -6.18
C VAL A 71 0.45 7.08 -5.51
N VAL A 72 1.02 8.23 -5.87
CA VAL A 72 0.65 9.51 -5.29
C VAL A 72 -0.77 9.93 -5.67
N ILE A 73 -1.20 9.67 -6.91
CA ILE A 73 -2.58 9.92 -7.36
C ILE A 73 -3.56 9.10 -6.53
N ASP A 74 -3.35 7.78 -6.42
CA ASP A 74 -4.23 6.90 -5.64
C ASP A 74 -4.28 7.33 -4.16
N LEU A 75 -3.14 7.71 -3.56
CA LEU A 75 -3.10 8.22 -2.18
C LEU A 75 -3.83 9.57 -2.01
N TRP A 76 -3.83 10.42 -3.04
CA TRP A 76 -4.57 11.68 -3.03
C TRP A 76 -6.08 11.45 -3.15
N GLU A 77 -6.51 10.54 -4.03
CA GLU A 77 -7.92 10.14 -4.16
C GLU A 77 -8.46 9.51 -2.87
N LEU A 78 -7.61 8.81 -2.12
CA LEU A 78 -7.92 8.29 -0.78
C LEU A 78 -7.89 9.35 0.33
N GLY A 79 -7.48 10.59 0.02
CA GLY A 79 -7.37 11.68 0.98
C GLY A 79 -6.20 11.57 1.97
N ILE A 80 -5.20 10.73 1.67
CA ILE A 80 -4.02 10.51 2.53
C ILE A 80 -2.96 11.58 2.28
N VAL A 81 -2.78 11.95 1.01
CA VAL A 81 -1.89 13.04 0.61
C VAL A 81 -2.76 14.20 0.16
N SER A 82 -2.33 15.44 0.46
CA SER A 82 -2.93 16.65 -0.09
C SER A 82 -1.84 17.55 -0.64
N PHE A 83 -2.19 18.30 -1.69
CA PHE A 83 -1.28 19.27 -2.28
C PHE A 83 -1.67 20.67 -1.83
N PRO A 84 -0.70 21.50 -1.39
CA PRO A 84 -0.98 22.88 -1.07
C PRO A 84 -1.56 23.57 -2.31
N HIS A 85 -2.65 24.30 -2.12
CA HIS A 85 -3.15 25.20 -3.16
C HIS A 85 -2.18 26.38 -3.19
N ASN A 86 -1.43 26.53 -4.29
CA ASN A 86 -0.57 27.68 -4.48
C ASN A 86 -1.41 28.96 -4.31
N LYS A 87 -1.01 29.79 -3.35
CA LYS A 87 -1.46 31.18 -3.25
C LYS A 87 -0.63 32.07 -4.15
#